data_AF-A0A6J5TZ08-F1
#
_entry.id   AF-A0A6J5TZ08-F1
#
_cell.length_a   1.000
_cell.length_b   1.000
_cell.length_c   1.000
_cell.angle_alpha   90.00
_cell.angle_beta   90.00
_cell.angle_gamma   90.00
#
_symmetry.space_group_name_H-M   'P 1'
#
loop_
_entity.id
_entity.type
_entity.pdbx_description
1 polymer ?
#
loop_
_entity_poly.entity_id
_entity_poly.type
_entity_poly.pdbx_seq_one_letter_code
_entity_poly.pdbx_strand_id
1 'polypeptide(L)'
;MAGPVDKTTKEVSDLTMESEGTMSKNARKKELKNMQKEEERRRKEEEKGKQAAATASSQVKKNVANEDEEMDPTQYFENRLKHLATQKADNKNPYPHKFFVSMTLLEYVEKYDGLSNGEHQEEISVSLAGRIMSKRSSGSKLFFYDLHGGGEKVQVMADLSKSELDESEFSKFHSSVKRGDIVGVTGFPGKTKRGELSIFPRSFIVLSHCLHMMPRHKAGPASDNANAKKTDGWVPGSPRNPETYILKDQVPGQA
;
A
#
# COMPACT_ATOMS: atom_id res chain seq x y z
N MET A 1 -57.46 36.40 36.73
CA MET A 1 -56.70 35.60 35.74
C MET A 1 -55.23 35.69 36.11
N ALA A 2 -54.52 34.58 35.96
CA ALA A 2 -53.33 34.18 36.70
C ALA A 2 -52.19 35.21 36.81
N GLY A 3 -51.67 35.37 38.04
CA GLY A 3 -50.40 36.04 38.33
C GLY A 3 -49.24 35.03 38.39
N PRO A 4 -47.98 35.48 38.21
CA PRO A 4 -46.79 34.63 38.30
C PRO A 4 -46.07 34.78 39.66
N VAL A 5 -44.94 34.07 39.76
CA VAL A 5 -43.81 34.11 40.73
C VAL A 5 -43.88 33.31 42.05
N ASP A 6 -42.98 32.30 42.11
CA ASP A 6 -41.85 32.13 43.06
C ASP A 6 -41.83 30.95 44.04
N LYS A 7 -40.58 30.48 44.31
CA LYS A 7 -40.06 29.61 45.42
C LYS A 7 -39.98 28.09 45.15
N THR A 8 -38.80 27.43 45.19
CA THR A 8 -37.79 27.21 46.25
C THR A 8 -38.05 25.94 47.07
N THR A 9 -37.17 24.93 46.87
CA THR A 9 -36.68 23.84 47.76
C THR A 9 -37.60 22.77 48.37
N LYS A 10 -37.14 21.51 48.18
CA LYS A 10 -37.11 20.32 49.08
C LYS A 10 -38.40 19.76 49.69
N GLU A 11 -38.71 18.49 49.37
CA GLU A 11 -39.12 17.38 50.29
C GLU A 11 -39.17 16.07 49.47
N VAL A 12 -38.45 14.98 49.74
CA VAL A 12 -38.48 13.97 50.84
C VAL A 12 -39.28 12.70 50.44
N SER A 13 -38.53 11.57 50.42
CA SER A 13 -38.87 10.15 50.69
C SER A 13 -39.92 9.38 49.88
N ASP A 14 -39.48 8.27 49.26
CA ASP A 14 -39.98 6.91 49.56
C ASP A 14 -39.01 5.86 48.94
N LEU A 15 -38.06 5.23 49.66
CA LEU A 15 -38.10 4.04 50.54
C LEU A 15 -38.26 2.67 49.85
N THR A 16 -37.18 1.87 49.87
CA THR A 16 -37.09 0.40 50.13
C THR A 16 -35.60 -0.03 49.99
N MET A 17 -34.82 -0.15 51.08
CA MET A 17 -34.54 -1.38 51.87
C MET A 17 -34.04 -2.55 50.99
N GLU A 18 -32.93 -3.28 51.18
CA GLU A 18 -31.87 -3.54 52.18
C GLU A 18 -30.82 -4.39 51.40
N SER A 19 -29.50 -4.32 51.55
CA SER A 19 -28.72 -4.84 52.69
C SER A 19 -27.23 -4.69 52.36
N GLU A 20 -26.49 -3.92 53.16
CA GLU A 20 -25.03 -3.91 53.09
C GLU A 20 -24.47 -5.08 53.91
N GLY A 21 -24.19 -6.19 53.23
CA GLY A 21 -23.22 -7.17 53.73
C GLY A 21 -21.81 -6.58 53.61
N THR A 22 -21.22 -6.14 54.71
CA THR A 22 -19.82 -5.71 54.75
C THR A 22 -18.90 -6.92 54.56
N MET A 23 -18.64 -7.28 53.30
CA MET A 23 -17.67 -8.31 52.93
C MET A 23 -16.29 -7.97 53.50
N SER A 24 -15.70 -8.91 54.25
CA SER A 24 -14.37 -8.79 54.86
C SER A 24 -13.32 -8.33 53.84
N LYS A 25 -12.37 -7.49 54.25
CA LYS A 25 -11.28 -6.95 53.40
C LYS A 25 -10.55 -8.04 52.60
N ASN A 26 -10.50 -9.26 53.13
CA ASN A 26 -9.89 -10.42 52.47
C ASN A 26 -10.76 -11.01 51.34
N ALA A 27 -12.09 -10.94 51.43
CA ALA A 27 -13.01 -11.41 50.40
C ALA A 27 -12.97 -10.48 49.17
N ARG A 28 -13.02 -9.16 49.38
CA ARG A 28 -12.86 -8.16 48.31
C ARG A 28 -11.53 -8.27 47.58
N LYS A 29 -10.43 -8.55 48.31
CA LYS A 29 -9.09 -8.77 47.71
C LYS A 29 -9.03 -10.04 46.85
N LYS A 30 -9.77 -11.09 47.22
CA LYS A 30 -9.85 -12.35 46.46
C LYS A 30 -10.65 -12.16 45.16
N GLU A 31 -11.75 -11.41 45.21
CA GLU A 31 -12.57 -11.07 44.04
C GLU A 31 -11.80 -10.21 43.04
N LEU A 32 -11.14 -9.13 43.49
CA LEU A 32 -10.29 -8.29 42.63
C LEU A 32 -9.18 -9.09 41.93
N LYS A 33 -8.56 -10.04 42.64
CA LYS A 33 -7.51 -10.90 42.07
C LYS A 33 -8.05 -11.90 41.04
N ASN A 34 -9.28 -12.38 41.22
CA ASN A 34 -9.94 -13.24 40.22
C ASN A 34 -10.34 -12.44 38.98
N MET A 35 -10.88 -11.23 39.15
CA MET A 35 -11.23 -10.34 38.04
C MET A 35 -10.01 -9.94 37.20
N GLN A 36 -8.88 -9.61 37.84
CA GLN A 36 -7.63 -9.30 37.13
C GLN A 36 -7.11 -10.49 36.32
N LYS A 37 -7.17 -11.71 36.88
CA LYS A 37 -6.76 -12.93 36.16
C LYS A 37 -7.66 -13.24 34.97
N GLU A 38 -8.96 -13.00 35.10
CA GLU A 38 -9.92 -13.22 34.02
C GLU A 38 -9.75 -12.19 32.90
N GLU A 39 -9.50 -10.92 33.25
CA GLU A 39 -9.17 -9.87 32.28
C GLU A 39 -7.84 -10.14 31.57
N GLU A 40 -6.81 -10.59 32.30
CA GLU A 40 -5.52 -10.97 31.71
C GLU A 40 -5.65 -12.18 30.77
N ARG A 41 -6.49 -13.16 31.12
CA ARG A 41 -6.77 -14.32 30.26
C ARG A 41 -7.53 -13.92 28.99
N ARG A 42 -8.52 -13.04 29.11
CA ARG A 42 -9.23 -12.44 27.97
C ARG A 42 -8.29 -11.65 27.07
N ARG A 43 -7.41 -10.82 27.62
CA ARG A 43 -6.40 -10.07 26.84
C ARG A 43 -5.47 -11.01 26.08
N LYS A 44 -5.00 -12.10 26.72
CA LYS A 44 -4.16 -13.13 26.08
C LYS A 44 -4.90 -13.90 24.98
N GLU A 45 -6.18 -14.21 25.17
CA GLU A 45 -7.02 -14.85 24.15
C GLU A 45 -7.30 -13.90 22.97
N GLU A 46 -7.57 -12.61 23.23
CA GLU A 46 -7.72 -11.58 22.20
C GLU A 46 -6.42 -11.32 21.42
N GLU A 47 -5.25 -11.29 22.09
CA GLU A 47 -3.95 -11.18 21.43
C GLU A 47 -3.63 -12.40 20.56
N LYS A 48 -3.91 -13.62 21.06
CA LYS A 48 -3.75 -14.85 20.28
C LYS A 48 -4.69 -14.89 19.08
N GLY A 49 -5.95 -14.45 19.24
CA GLY A 49 -6.91 -14.31 18.14
C GLY A 49 -6.44 -13.31 17.07
N LYS A 50 -5.90 -12.16 17.50
CA LYS A 50 -5.32 -11.15 16.60
C LYS A 50 -4.06 -11.67 15.88
N GLN A 51 -3.19 -12.41 16.56
CA GLN A 51 -2.00 -13.03 15.96
C GLN A 51 -2.35 -14.15 14.96
N ALA A 52 -3.34 -15.00 15.29
CA ALA A 52 -3.82 -16.04 14.39
C ALA A 52 -4.48 -15.45 13.13
N ALA A 53 -5.28 -14.39 13.27
CA ALA A 53 -5.87 -13.67 12.14
C ALA A 53 -4.83 -12.94 11.27
N ALA A 54 -3.78 -12.37 11.88
CA ALA A 54 -2.66 -11.75 11.17
C ALA A 54 -1.84 -12.80 10.37
N THR A 55 -1.68 -14.00 10.92
CA THR A 55 -0.93 -15.10 10.27
C THR A 55 -1.74 -15.72 9.12
N ALA A 56 -3.04 -15.96 9.31
CA ALA A 56 -3.91 -16.47 8.24
C ALA A 56 -4.06 -15.47 7.08
N SER A 57 -4.21 -14.17 7.39
CA SER A 57 -4.36 -13.14 6.36
C SER A 57 -3.07 -12.79 5.62
N SER A 58 -1.90 -13.17 6.14
CA SER A 58 -0.61 -13.03 5.44
C SER A 58 -0.30 -14.24 4.55
N GLN A 59 -0.71 -15.46 4.95
CA GLN A 59 -0.60 -16.65 4.11
C GLN A 59 -1.45 -16.57 2.83
N VAL A 60 -2.71 -16.13 2.92
CA VAL A 60 -3.59 -16.00 1.74
C VAL A 60 -3.05 -14.97 0.73
N LYS A 61 -2.41 -13.89 1.20
CA LYS A 61 -1.89 -12.81 0.33
C LYS A 61 -0.58 -13.16 -0.37
N LYS A 62 0.29 -13.92 0.30
CA LYS A 62 1.50 -14.46 -0.33
C LYS A 62 1.15 -15.42 -1.46
N ASN A 63 0.03 -16.15 -1.32
CA ASN A 63 -0.44 -17.07 -2.36
C ASN A 63 -0.94 -16.33 -3.61
N VAL A 64 -1.79 -15.29 -3.52
CA VAL A 64 -2.32 -14.61 -4.72
C VAL A 64 -1.26 -13.92 -5.58
N ALA A 65 -0.23 -13.30 -4.97
CA ALA A 65 0.86 -12.69 -5.71
C ALA A 65 1.81 -13.73 -6.34
N ASN A 66 1.95 -14.91 -5.71
CA ASN A 66 2.73 -16.02 -6.26
C ASN A 66 1.95 -16.81 -7.33
N GLU A 67 0.61 -16.89 -7.21
CA GLU A 67 -0.27 -17.61 -8.14
C GLU A 67 -0.16 -17.07 -9.57
N ASP A 68 -0.17 -15.75 -9.74
CA ASP A 68 0.02 -15.13 -11.07
C ASP A 68 1.41 -15.42 -11.65
N GLU A 69 2.43 -15.64 -10.80
CA GLU A 69 3.81 -15.87 -11.22
C GLU A 69 4.16 -17.36 -11.45
N GLU A 70 3.38 -18.27 -10.89
CA GLU A 70 3.45 -19.72 -11.15
C GLU A 70 2.48 -20.18 -12.25
N MET A 71 1.58 -19.31 -12.69
CA MET A 71 0.68 -19.55 -13.81
C MET A 71 1.46 -19.79 -15.12
N ASP A 72 0.87 -20.60 -16.01
CA ASP A 72 1.37 -20.72 -17.39
C ASP A 72 1.30 -19.35 -18.11
N PRO A 73 2.36 -18.93 -18.85
CA PRO A 73 2.38 -17.66 -19.56
C PRO A 73 1.24 -17.44 -20.55
N THR A 74 0.75 -18.50 -21.18
CA THR A 74 -0.39 -18.44 -22.12
C THR A 74 -1.68 -18.16 -21.36
N GLN A 75 -1.88 -18.88 -20.26
CA GLN A 75 -3.04 -18.68 -19.39
C GLN A 75 -3.05 -17.28 -18.78
N TYR A 76 -1.89 -16.73 -18.40
CA TYR A 76 -1.78 -15.36 -17.90
C TYR A 76 -2.24 -14.36 -18.96
N PHE A 77 -1.77 -14.51 -20.19
CA PHE A 77 -2.15 -13.65 -21.31
C PHE A 77 -3.67 -13.69 -21.56
N GLU A 78 -4.26 -14.87 -21.59
CA GLU A 78 -5.72 -15.03 -21.75
C GLU A 78 -6.49 -14.37 -20.61
N ASN A 79 -6.04 -14.52 -19.37
CA ASN A 79 -6.68 -13.90 -18.19
C ASN A 79 -6.59 -12.37 -18.26
N ARG A 80 -5.46 -11.82 -18.73
CA ARG A 80 -5.32 -10.37 -18.96
C ARG A 80 -6.26 -9.87 -20.07
N LEU A 81 -6.41 -10.62 -21.16
CA LEU A 81 -7.37 -10.28 -22.22
C LEU A 81 -8.82 -10.30 -21.73
N LYS A 82 -9.21 -11.33 -20.97
CA LYS A 82 -10.55 -11.43 -20.36
C LYS A 82 -10.81 -10.24 -19.45
N HIS A 83 -9.85 -9.88 -18.60
CA HIS A 83 -9.96 -8.71 -17.73
C HIS A 83 -10.19 -7.41 -18.50
N LEU A 84 -9.43 -7.19 -19.59
CA LEU A 84 -9.61 -6.03 -20.45
C LEU A 84 -10.96 -6.02 -21.17
N ALA A 85 -11.45 -7.18 -21.59
CA ALA A 85 -12.78 -7.30 -22.19
C ALA A 85 -13.87 -6.91 -21.18
N THR A 86 -13.77 -7.36 -19.93
CA THR A 86 -14.68 -6.95 -18.85
C THR A 86 -14.62 -5.44 -18.60
N GLN A 87 -13.43 -4.84 -18.51
CA GLN A 87 -13.31 -3.39 -18.33
C GLN A 87 -13.99 -2.60 -19.47
N LYS A 88 -13.80 -3.05 -20.72
CA LYS A 88 -14.44 -2.41 -21.88
C LYS A 88 -15.97 -2.58 -21.85
N ALA A 89 -16.47 -3.75 -21.45
CA ALA A 89 -17.90 -3.99 -21.28
C ALA A 89 -18.52 -3.11 -20.18
N ASP A 90 -17.76 -2.82 -19.13
CA ASP A 90 -18.13 -1.90 -18.05
C ASP A 90 -18.01 -0.41 -18.45
N ASN A 91 -17.82 -0.10 -19.74
CA ASN A 91 -17.56 1.26 -20.27
C ASN A 91 -16.35 1.97 -19.65
N LYS A 92 -15.40 1.23 -19.07
CA LYS A 92 -14.13 1.78 -18.58
C LYS A 92 -13.11 1.73 -19.71
N ASN A 93 -12.40 2.85 -19.93
CA ASN A 93 -11.33 2.88 -20.92
C ASN A 93 -10.01 2.35 -20.30
N PRO A 94 -9.53 1.15 -20.70
CA PRO A 94 -8.28 0.59 -20.17
C PRO A 94 -7.01 1.31 -20.67
N TYR A 95 -7.14 2.14 -21.70
CA TYR A 95 -6.05 2.87 -22.36
C TYR A 95 -6.41 4.35 -22.47
N PRO A 96 -6.27 5.13 -21.38
CA PRO A 96 -6.54 6.56 -21.41
C PRO A 96 -5.64 7.27 -22.45
N HIS A 97 -6.22 8.21 -23.20
CA HIS A 97 -5.50 8.90 -24.27
C HIS A 97 -4.39 9.84 -23.76
N LYS A 98 -4.58 10.45 -22.59
CA LYS A 98 -3.67 11.45 -22.05
C LYS A 98 -3.62 11.37 -20.53
N PHE A 99 -2.40 11.43 -20.00
CA PHE A 99 -2.11 11.63 -18.59
C PHE A 99 -1.08 12.74 -18.46
N PHE A 100 -1.35 13.72 -17.59
CA PHE A 100 -0.47 14.86 -17.40
C PHE A 100 0.54 14.55 -16.31
N VAL A 101 1.80 14.36 -16.73
CA VAL A 101 2.95 14.16 -15.84
C VAL A 101 3.49 15.55 -15.46
N SER A 102 3.66 15.82 -14.17
CA SER A 102 4.15 17.11 -13.69
C SER A 102 5.67 17.21 -13.71
N MET A 103 6.37 16.09 -13.49
CA MET A 103 7.84 16.00 -13.51
C MET A 103 8.26 14.56 -13.78
N THR A 104 9.49 14.39 -14.25
CA THR A 104 10.09 13.06 -14.44
C THR A 104 10.46 12.43 -13.10
N LEU A 105 10.69 11.11 -13.10
CA LEU A 105 11.14 10.41 -11.88
C LEU A 105 12.53 10.90 -11.44
N LEU A 106 13.40 11.26 -12.38
CA LEU A 106 14.73 11.79 -12.09
C LEU A 106 14.65 13.13 -11.36
N GLU A 107 13.89 14.08 -11.92
CA GLU A 107 13.64 15.37 -11.26
C GLU A 107 12.96 15.20 -9.89
N TYR A 108 12.09 14.20 -9.76
CA TYR A 108 11.42 13.91 -8.49
C TYR A 108 12.41 13.44 -7.41
N VAL A 109 13.31 12.52 -7.77
CA VAL A 109 14.36 12.04 -6.86
C VAL A 109 15.26 13.20 -6.46
N GLU A 110 15.81 13.94 -7.42
CA GLU A 110 16.71 15.08 -7.14
C GLU A 110 16.06 16.14 -6.22
N LYS A 111 14.76 16.42 -6.42
CA LYS A 111 14.05 17.44 -5.65
C LYS A 111 13.67 17.01 -4.24
N TYR A 112 13.31 15.74 -4.03
CA TYR A 112 12.71 15.26 -2.79
C TYR A 112 13.58 14.26 -2.02
N ASP A 113 14.76 13.89 -2.52
CA ASP A 113 15.68 13.02 -1.78
C ASP A 113 16.23 13.68 -0.49
N GLY A 114 16.19 15.01 -0.38
CA GLY A 114 16.58 15.74 0.83
C GLY A 114 15.60 15.67 2.01
N LEU A 115 14.42 15.05 1.85
CA LEU A 115 13.40 15.00 2.91
C LEU A 115 13.85 14.17 4.12
N SER A 116 13.31 14.53 5.29
CA SER A 116 13.53 13.77 6.52
C SER A 116 12.66 12.51 6.60
N ASN A 117 13.08 11.52 7.38
CA ASN A 117 12.36 10.23 7.47
C ASN A 117 10.98 10.42 8.11
N GLY A 118 9.92 9.99 7.42
CA GLY A 118 8.53 10.15 7.88
C GLY A 118 7.91 11.51 7.56
N GLU A 119 8.63 12.39 6.86
CA GLU A 119 8.10 13.66 6.39
C GLU A 119 7.22 13.48 5.16
N HIS A 120 6.05 14.11 5.17
CA HIS A 120 5.10 14.12 4.05
C HIS A 120 4.74 15.56 3.70
N GLN A 121 4.80 15.93 2.42
CA GLN A 121 4.44 17.27 1.94
C GLN A 121 3.05 17.25 1.31
N GLU A 122 2.01 17.10 2.14
CA GLU A 122 0.62 16.91 1.66
C GLU A 122 0.04 18.11 0.90
N GLU A 123 0.65 19.28 1.02
CA GLU A 123 0.26 20.49 0.28
C GLU A 123 0.68 20.44 -1.20
N ILE A 124 1.71 19.65 -1.53
CA ILE A 124 2.24 19.55 -2.89
C ILE A 124 1.60 18.37 -3.59
N SER A 125 1.01 18.61 -4.76
CA SER A 125 0.53 17.57 -5.66
C SER A 125 1.51 17.38 -6.82
N VAL A 126 1.92 16.14 -7.04
CA VAL A 126 2.84 15.71 -8.10
C VAL A 126 2.20 14.54 -8.84
N SER A 127 2.29 14.57 -10.18
CA SER A 127 1.86 13.50 -11.07
C SER A 127 3.09 12.85 -11.71
N LEU A 128 3.31 11.57 -11.42
CA LEU A 128 4.38 10.75 -11.99
C LEU A 128 3.79 9.64 -12.86
N ALA A 129 4.56 9.14 -13.82
CA ALA A 129 4.19 7.96 -14.59
C ALA A 129 5.39 7.04 -14.79
N GLY A 130 5.16 5.74 -14.79
CA GLY A 130 6.23 4.76 -14.96
C GLY A 130 5.71 3.33 -15.07
N ARG A 131 6.64 2.39 -15.15
CA ARG A 131 6.34 0.96 -15.20
C ARG A 131 6.48 0.34 -13.81
N ILE A 132 5.50 -0.46 -13.41
CA ILE A 132 5.56 -1.23 -12.16
C ILE A 132 6.53 -2.39 -12.34
N MET A 133 7.61 -2.41 -11.56
CA MET A 133 8.59 -3.49 -11.57
C MET A 133 8.40 -4.47 -10.42
N SER A 134 7.87 -4.00 -9.30
CA SER A 134 7.52 -4.81 -8.14
C SER A 134 6.18 -4.36 -7.57
N LYS A 135 5.42 -5.32 -7.06
CA LYS A 135 4.16 -5.10 -6.36
C LYS A 135 4.17 -5.93 -5.09
N ARG A 136 3.89 -5.30 -3.96
CA ARG A 136 3.77 -5.94 -2.65
C ARG A 136 2.49 -5.45 -1.97
N SER A 137 1.79 -6.32 -1.26
CA SER A 137 0.61 -5.96 -0.50
C SER A 137 0.83 -6.21 0.99
N SER A 138 0.31 -5.32 1.83
CA SER A 138 0.41 -5.40 3.29
C SER A 138 -0.97 -5.23 3.93
N GLY A 139 -1.98 -5.90 3.39
CA GLY A 139 -3.38 -5.65 3.76
C GLY A 139 -4.30 -5.65 2.54
N SER A 140 -5.60 -5.48 2.78
CA SER A 140 -6.53 -4.96 1.77
C SER A 140 -6.39 -3.44 1.59
N LYS A 141 -5.78 -2.76 2.58
CA LYS A 141 -5.73 -1.29 2.70
C LYS A 141 -4.41 -0.66 2.28
N LEU A 142 -3.36 -1.46 2.04
CA LEU A 142 -2.02 -0.94 1.82
C LEU A 142 -1.28 -1.76 0.76
N PHE A 143 -0.85 -1.07 -0.30
CA PHE A 143 -0.07 -1.64 -1.39
C PHE A 143 1.20 -0.81 -1.62
N PHE A 144 2.29 -1.50 -1.93
CA PHE A 144 3.56 -0.91 -2.28
C PHE A 144 3.92 -1.29 -3.70
N TYR A 145 4.29 -0.30 -4.51
CA TYR A 145 4.78 -0.52 -5.87
C TYR A 145 6.16 0.08 -6.02
N ASP A 146 7.02 -0.57 -6.80
CA ASP A 146 8.27 0.02 -7.25
C ASP A 146 8.04 0.52 -8.69
N LEU A 147 8.00 1.84 -8.86
CA LEU A 147 7.77 2.52 -10.13
C LEU A 147 9.12 2.87 -10.76
N HIS A 148 9.34 2.41 -11.99
CA HIS A 148 10.56 2.68 -12.74
C HIS A 148 10.28 3.55 -13.95
N GLY A 149 11.23 4.46 -14.24
CA GLY A 149 11.17 5.35 -15.39
C GLY A 149 12.40 6.25 -15.44
N GLY A 150 12.93 6.50 -16.64
CA GLY A 150 14.11 7.38 -16.79
C GLY A 150 15.38 6.89 -16.09
N GLY A 151 15.51 5.59 -15.83
CA GLY A 151 16.65 5.02 -15.10
C GLY A 151 16.49 5.02 -13.58
N GLU A 152 15.52 5.76 -13.04
CA GLU A 152 15.28 5.90 -11.62
C GLU A 152 14.16 4.99 -11.09
N LYS A 153 14.18 4.77 -9.77
CA LYS A 153 13.16 4.02 -9.04
C LYS A 153 12.55 4.89 -7.96
N VAL A 154 11.21 4.96 -7.94
CA VAL A 154 10.44 5.62 -6.87
C VAL A 154 9.45 4.63 -6.29
N GLN A 155 9.32 4.58 -4.96
CA GLN A 155 8.29 3.77 -4.31
C GLN A 155 6.94 4.48 -4.36
N VAL A 156 5.86 3.75 -4.61
CA VAL A 156 4.48 4.22 -4.46
C VAL A 156 3.88 3.51 -3.26
N MET A 157 3.47 4.26 -2.24
CA MET A 157 2.80 3.72 -1.06
C MET A 157 1.31 4.05 -1.12
N ALA A 158 0.52 3.18 -1.74
CA ALA A 158 -0.92 3.34 -1.85
C ALA A 158 -1.60 2.88 -0.56
N ASP A 159 -2.11 3.85 0.21
CA ASP A 159 -2.89 3.63 1.43
C ASP A 159 -4.34 4.08 1.19
N LEU A 160 -5.29 3.23 1.59
CA LEU A 160 -6.71 3.54 1.59
C LEU A 160 -7.02 4.87 2.31
N SER A 161 -6.32 5.15 3.42
CA SER A 161 -6.55 6.36 4.23
C SER A 161 -6.26 7.67 3.49
N LYS A 162 -5.45 7.61 2.42
CA LYS A 162 -5.05 8.76 1.59
C LYS A 162 -5.69 8.74 0.21
N SER A 163 -6.42 7.67 -0.11
CA SER A 163 -7.16 7.53 -1.37
C SER A 163 -8.59 8.02 -1.22
N GLU A 164 -9.20 8.42 -2.34
CA GLU A 164 -10.61 8.81 -2.39
C GLU A 164 -11.57 7.61 -2.59
N LEU A 165 -11.05 6.39 -2.63
CA LEU A 165 -11.81 5.18 -2.95
C LEU A 165 -12.34 4.48 -1.69
N ASP A 166 -13.43 3.74 -1.86
CA ASP A 166 -13.94 2.82 -0.83
C ASP A 166 -13.05 1.58 -0.66
N GLU A 167 -13.06 0.94 0.52
CA GLU A 167 -12.18 -0.20 0.82
C GLU A 167 -12.33 -1.37 -0.19
N SER A 168 -13.56 -1.68 -0.60
CA SER A 168 -13.85 -2.73 -1.56
C SER A 168 -13.31 -2.41 -2.95
N GLU A 169 -13.49 -1.16 -3.38
CA GLU A 169 -13.04 -0.70 -4.70
C GLU A 169 -11.52 -0.58 -4.76
N PHE A 170 -10.91 0.00 -3.72
CA PHE A 170 -9.47 0.12 -3.57
C PHE A 170 -8.78 -1.24 -3.64
N SER A 171 -9.26 -2.22 -2.86
CA SER A 171 -8.70 -3.57 -2.84
C SER A 171 -8.86 -4.26 -4.19
N LYS A 172 -10.03 -4.17 -4.84
CA LYS A 172 -10.29 -4.76 -6.16
C LYS A 172 -9.40 -4.13 -7.24
N PHE A 173 -9.31 -2.80 -7.26
CA PHE A 173 -8.51 -2.05 -8.20
C PHE A 173 -7.03 -2.38 -8.06
N HIS A 174 -6.48 -2.27 -6.87
CA HIS A 174 -5.06 -2.57 -6.65
C HIS A 174 -4.75 -4.06 -6.83
N SER A 175 -5.71 -4.97 -6.66
CA SER A 175 -5.53 -6.39 -6.97
C SER A 175 -5.45 -6.68 -8.47
N SER A 176 -6.15 -5.89 -9.31
CA SER A 176 -6.13 -6.06 -10.77
C SER A 176 -4.87 -5.51 -11.45
N VAL A 177 -4.23 -4.51 -10.84
CA VAL A 177 -2.93 -3.99 -11.29
C VAL A 177 -1.87 -5.08 -11.18
N LYS A 178 -1.12 -5.33 -12.25
CA LYS A 178 -0.07 -6.37 -12.28
C LYS A 178 1.32 -5.78 -12.50
N ARG A 179 2.33 -6.59 -12.20
CA ARG A 179 3.73 -6.27 -12.53
C ARG A 179 3.86 -6.09 -14.04
N GLY A 180 4.59 -5.06 -14.44
CA GLY A 180 4.79 -4.68 -15.83
C GLY A 180 3.80 -3.62 -16.33
N ASP A 181 2.69 -3.35 -15.63
CA ASP A 181 1.73 -2.33 -16.02
C ASP A 181 2.37 -0.94 -16.00
N ILE A 182 2.01 -0.10 -16.97
CA ILE A 182 2.36 1.32 -16.99
C ILE A 182 1.24 2.07 -16.27
N VAL A 183 1.62 2.84 -15.25
CA VAL A 183 0.68 3.53 -14.38
C VAL A 183 1.03 5.00 -14.25
N GLY A 184 0.00 5.81 -14.05
CA GLY A 184 0.07 7.21 -13.68
C GLY A 184 -0.37 7.36 -12.23
N VAL A 185 0.37 8.15 -11.47
CA VAL A 185 0.18 8.31 -10.04
C VAL A 185 0.17 9.80 -9.74
N THR A 186 -0.91 10.28 -9.13
CA THR A 186 -1.01 11.66 -8.66
C THR A 186 -1.17 11.67 -7.15
N GLY A 187 -0.25 12.34 -6.46
CA GLY A 187 -0.15 12.26 -5.02
C GLY A 187 0.81 13.29 -4.46
N PHE A 188 1.21 13.11 -3.22
CA PHE A 188 2.16 14.01 -2.55
C PHE A 188 3.49 13.32 -2.28
N PRO A 189 4.61 14.06 -2.29
CA PRO A 189 5.91 13.51 -1.97
C PRO A 189 6.13 13.32 -0.47
N GLY A 190 6.93 12.32 -0.12
CA GLY A 190 7.38 12.13 1.25
C GLY A 190 8.38 10.97 1.38
N LYS A 191 8.82 10.72 2.60
CA LYS A 191 9.62 9.52 2.91
C LYS A 191 8.90 8.64 3.90
N THR A 192 8.98 7.33 3.70
CA THR A 192 8.51 6.39 4.70
C THR A 192 9.35 6.48 5.99
N LYS A 193 8.85 5.93 7.08
CA LYS A 193 9.61 5.82 8.35
C LYS A 193 10.92 5.04 8.20
N ARG A 194 11.05 4.23 7.15
CA ARG A 194 12.27 3.46 6.82
C ARG A 194 13.28 4.29 6.01
N GLY A 195 12.93 5.51 5.62
CA GLY A 195 13.79 6.41 4.85
C GLY A 195 13.76 6.19 3.34
N GLU A 196 12.86 5.35 2.82
CA GLU A 196 12.68 5.19 1.36
C GLU A 196 11.81 6.33 0.83
N LEU A 197 12.27 6.99 -0.24
CA LEU A 197 11.54 8.05 -0.95
C LEU A 197 10.32 7.47 -1.66
N SER A 198 9.16 8.04 -1.33
CA SER A 198 7.87 7.51 -1.78
C SER A 198 6.90 8.61 -2.19
N ILE A 199 6.09 8.30 -3.19
CA ILE A 199 4.88 9.06 -3.51
C ILE A 199 3.66 8.39 -2.85
N PHE A 200 2.82 9.21 -2.23
CA PHE A 200 1.58 8.79 -1.58
C PHE A 200 0.41 9.20 -2.47
N PRO A 201 -0.21 8.24 -3.20
CA PRO A 201 -1.20 8.54 -4.22
C PRO A 201 -2.54 8.96 -3.60
N ARG A 202 -3.09 10.06 -4.13
CA ARG A 202 -4.52 10.38 -4.00
C ARG A 202 -5.31 9.72 -5.14
N SER A 203 -4.71 9.72 -6.33
CA SER A 203 -5.24 9.08 -7.53
C SER A 203 -4.21 8.14 -8.16
N PHE A 204 -4.68 6.99 -8.64
CA PHE A 204 -3.87 5.97 -9.28
C PHE A 204 -4.61 5.47 -10.51
N ILE A 205 -3.95 5.50 -11.67
CA ILE A 205 -4.57 5.16 -12.96
C ILE A 205 -3.64 4.20 -13.71
N VAL A 206 -4.20 3.12 -14.27
CA VAL A 206 -3.48 2.28 -15.21
C VAL A 206 -3.53 2.93 -16.59
N LEU A 207 -2.37 3.25 -17.15
CA LEU A 207 -2.23 3.89 -18.46
C LEU A 207 -2.14 2.84 -19.57
N SER A 208 -1.44 1.74 -19.31
CA SER A 208 -1.34 0.63 -20.23
C SER A 208 -1.10 -0.67 -19.48
N HIS A 209 -1.90 -1.68 -19.78
CA HIS A 209 -1.79 -3.00 -19.19
C HIS A 209 -0.68 -3.81 -19.87
N CYS A 210 0.12 -4.54 -19.08
CA CYS A 210 1.04 -5.57 -19.53
C CYS A 210 0.29 -6.89 -19.66
N LEU A 211 0.29 -7.45 -20.87
CA LEU A 211 -0.46 -8.68 -21.17
C LEU A 211 0.37 -9.94 -20.95
N HIS A 212 1.69 -9.82 -20.95
CA HIS A 212 2.60 -10.96 -20.83
C HIS A 212 3.24 -11.01 -19.46
N MET A 213 3.57 -12.21 -19.00
CA MET A 213 4.33 -12.40 -17.78
C MET A 213 5.75 -11.84 -17.96
N MET A 214 6.14 -10.95 -17.05
CA MET A 214 7.49 -10.38 -17.05
C MET A 214 8.50 -11.43 -16.56
N PRO A 215 9.66 -11.58 -17.22
CA PRO A 215 10.69 -12.50 -16.76
C PRO A 215 11.10 -12.23 -15.30
N ARG A 216 11.38 -13.32 -14.56
CA ARG A 216 11.97 -13.25 -13.23
C ARG A 216 13.48 -13.34 -13.35
N HIS A 217 14.17 -12.57 -12.51
CA HIS A 217 15.57 -12.79 -12.25
C HIS A 217 15.67 -14.06 -11.38
N LYS A 218 15.81 -15.23 -11.99
CA LYS A 218 16.27 -16.41 -11.26
C LYS A 218 17.75 -16.17 -11.00
N ALA A 219 18.16 -16.03 -9.74
CA ALA A 219 19.56 -16.26 -9.41
C ALA A 219 19.87 -17.68 -9.89
N GLY A 220 20.67 -17.81 -10.95
CA GLY A 220 21.18 -19.11 -11.34
C GLY A 220 21.93 -19.73 -10.16
N PRO A 221 22.09 -21.07 -10.12
CA PRO A 221 23.00 -21.66 -9.15
C PRO A 221 24.33 -20.92 -9.28
N ALA A 222 24.86 -20.44 -8.16
CA ALA A 222 26.13 -19.74 -8.10
C ALA A 222 27.17 -20.62 -8.81
N SER A 223 27.45 -20.32 -10.08
CA SER A 223 28.56 -20.94 -10.77
C SER A 223 29.79 -20.19 -10.26
N ASP A 224 30.63 -20.85 -9.49
CA ASP A 224 31.93 -20.36 -9.02
C ASP A 224 32.94 -20.08 -10.15
N ASN A 225 32.46 -19.89 -11.39
CA ASN A 225 33.27 -19.54 -12.53
C ASN A 225 33.41 -18.01 -12.62
N ALA A 226 34.51 -17.50 -12.06
CA ALA A 226 34.96 -16.11 -12.17
C ALA A 226 35.20 -15.61 -13.62
N ASN A 227 34.98 -16.45 -14.63
CA ASN A 227 35.14 -16.14 -16.05
C ASN A 227 33.90 -16.46 -16.91
N ALA A 228 32.73 -16.70 -16.29
CA ALA A 228 31.49 -16.59 -17.04
C ALA A 228 31.36 -15.12 -17.45
N LYS A 229 31.47 -14.81 -18.75
CA LYS A 229 31.11 -13.51 -19.31
C LYS A 229 29.84 -13.08 -18.57
N LYS A 230 29.90 -11.97 -17.84
CA LYS A 230 28.70 -11.31 -17.33
C LYS A 230 27.85 -11.06 -18.56
N THR A 231 26.96 -11.98 -18.87
CA THR A 231 25.89 -11.71 -19.81
C THR A 231 25.16 -10.60 -19.09
N ASP A 232 25.31 -9.37 -19.58
CA ASP A 232 24.50 -8.23 -19.19
C ASP A 232 23.06 -8.60 -19.55
N GLY A 233 22.47 -9.43 -18.69
CA GLY A 233 21.16 -10.01 -18.84
C GLY A 233 20.23 -8.84 -18.69
N TRP A 234 19.79 -8.32 -19.83
CA TRP A 234 18.94 -7.16 -19.87
C TRP A 234 17.77 -7.35 -18.91
N VAL A 235 17.70 -6.50 -17.89
CA VAL A 235 16.62 -6.48 -16.93
C VAL A 235 15.56 -5.54 -17.47
N PRO A 236 14.29 -5.96 -17.57
CA PRO A 236 13.23 -5.04 -17.90
C PRO A 236 13.22 -3.86 -16.91
N GLY A 237 13.12 -2.63 -17.42
CA GLY A 237 13.23 -1.41 -16.59
C GLY A 237 14.65 -0.86 -16.43
N SER A 238 15.68 -1.58 -16.86
CA SER A 238 17.03 -1.06 -17.02
C SER A 238 17.32 -0.76 -18.50
N PRO A 239 17.83 0.45 -18.83
CA PRO A 239 18.21 0.76 -20.19
C PRO A 239 19.37 -0.15 -20.63
N ARG A 240 19.32 -0.67 -21.87
CA ARG A 240 20.49 -1.35 -22.46
C ARG A 240 21.51 -0.30 -22.82
N ASN A 241 22.61 -0.22 -22.07
CA ASN A 241 23.75 0.66 -22.35
C ASN A 241 23.29 2.06 -22.83
N PRO A 242 22.55 2.83 -22.02
CA PRO A 242 21.97 4.11 -22.47
C PRO A 242 23.03 5.01 -23.09
N GLU A 243 24.22 5.06 -22.49
CA GLU A 243 25.41 5.80 -22.96
C GLU A 243 25.88 5.43 -24.37
N THR A 244 25.62 4.20 -24.84
CA THR A 244 25.99 3.79 -26.21
C THR A 244 25.01 4.28 -27.27
N TYR A 245 23.82 4.72 -26.86
CA TYR A 245 22.75 5.18 -27.75
C TYR A 245 22.49 6.69 -27.62
N ILE A 246 23.18 7.39 -26.71
CA ILE A 246 23.20 8.86 -26.67
C ILE A 246 24.07 9.34 -27.83
N LEU A 247 23.46 10.01 -28.81
CA LEU A 247 24.19 10.70 -29.87
C LEU A 247 25.11 11.73 -29.24
N LYS A 248 26.43 11.59 -29.50
CA LYS A 248 27.50 12.43 -28.93
C LYS A 248 27.34 13.93 -29.24
N ASP A 249 26.49 14.29 -30.20
CA ASP A 249 26.25 15.66 -30.65
C ASP A 249 25.33 16.47 -29.72
N GLN A 250 24.82 15.87 -28.63
CA GLN A 250 24.03 16.56 -27.62
C GLN A 250 24.81 16.98 -26.36
N VAL A 251 26.16 16.92 -26.38
CA VAL A 251 26.96 17.49 -25.29
C VAL A 251 27.16 18.99 -25.56
N PRO A 252 26.49 19.91 -24.84
CA PRO A 252 26.79 21.32 -24.97
C PRO A 252 28.16 21.59 -24.35
N GLY A 253 29.19 21.82 -25.17
CA GLY A 253 30.50 22.27 -24.67
C GLY A 253 31.75 21.72 -25.33
N GLN A 254 31.70 21.15 -26.54
CA GLN A 254 32.90 20.92 -27.35
C GLN A 254 32.73 21.50 -28.75
N ALA A 255 32.86 22.82 -28.85
CA ALA A 255 33.29 23.56 -30.04
C ALA A 255 34.02 24.82 -29.57
#